data_AF-A0A151JC36-F1
#
_entry.id   AF-A0A151JC36-F1
#
_cell.length_a   1.000
_cell.length_b   1.000
_cell.length_c   1.000
_cell.angle_alpha   90.00
_cell.angle_beta   90.00
_cell.angle_gamma   90.00
#
_symmetry.space_group_name_H-M   'P 1'
#
loop_
_entity.id
_entity.type
_entity.pdbx_description
1 polymer ?
#
loop_
_entity_poly.entity_id
_entity_poly.type
_entity_poly.pdbx_seq_one_letter_code
_entity_poly.pdbx_strand_id
1 'polypeptide(L)'
;MQNLKDLEYSELKAKLELRFGEAHSLQNYYTQFTNRRQKFGENIAAFGSDVEMLARLAYPECPDLMRDKIACAQFVSSLSDSFVKRALQMEGVTSLRIAIERAKAVQLIQGTCFENNKEENNKVNKNGNFFENKSGVKVGNKRECWECGKEGHFRSECPDRTGAENID
;
A
#
# COMPACT_ATOMS: atom_id res chain seq x y z
N MET A 1 -22.92 -8.43 -46.49
CA MET A 1 -23.20 -9.16 -45.23
C MET A 1 -23.70 -10.53 -45.63
N GLN A 2 -23.04 -11.61 -45.22
CA GLN A 2 -23.48 -12.98 -45.55
C GLN A 2 -24.85 -13.25 -44.91
N ASN A 3 -25.73 -13.92 -45.65
CA ASN A 3 -27.10 -14.22 -45.23
C ASN A 3 -27.06 -15.24 -44.09
N LEU A 4 -27.54 -14.86 -42.90
CA LEU A 4 -27.49 -15.72 -41.70
C LEU A 4 -28.36 -16.98 -41.81
N LYS A 5 -29.24 -17.07 -42.81
CA LYS A 5 -30.26 -18.12 -42.89
C LYS A 5 -29.77 -19.45 -43.45
N ASP A 6 -28.57 -19.50 -44.03
CA ASP A 6 -28.03 -20.69 -44.70
C ASP A 6 -26.86 -21.33 -43.93
N LEU A 7 -26.64 -20.92 -42.68
CA LEU A 7 -25.52 -21.39 -41.86
C LEU A 7 -25.89 -22.66 -41.08
N GLU A 8 -25.12 -23.71 -41.32
CA GLU A 8 -25.17 -24.97 -40.57
C GLU A 8 -24.83 -24.70 -39.10
N TYR A 9 -25.44 -25.44 -38.15
CA TYR A 9 -25.30 -25.17 -36.71
C TYR A 9 -23.83 -25.16 -36.26
N SER A 10 -23.01 -26.07 -36.80
CA SER A 10 -21.57 -26.15 -36.55
C SER A 10 -20.87 -24.84 -36.92
N GLU A 11 -21.22 -24.27 -38.06
CA GLU A 11 -20.59 -23.06 -38.58
C GLU A 11 -21.08 -21.79 -37.85
N LEU A 12 -22.35 -21.76 -37.44
CA LEU A 12 -22.86 -20.70 -36.56
C LEU A 12 -22.15 -20.73 -35.19
N LYS A 13 -22.00 -21.91 -34.60
CA LYS A 13 -21.28 -22.11 -33.33
C LYS A 13 -19.83 -21.65 -33.45
N ALA A 14 -19.11 -22.06 -34.49
CA ALA A 14 -17.73 -21.63 -34.71
C ALA A 14 -17.60 -20.12 -34.92
N LYS A 15 -18.53 -19.48 -35.64
CA LYS A 15 -18.53 -18.01 -35.82
C LYS A 15 -18.84 -17.26 -34.51
N LEU A 16 -19.72 -17.79 -33.67
CA LEU A 16 -19.99 -17.26 -32.34
C LEU A 16 -18.81 -17.45 -31.40
N GLU A 17 -18.16 -18.62 -31.39
CA GLU A 17 -16.94 -18.87 -30.60
C GLU A 17 -15.76 -18.02 -31.10
N LEU A 18 -15.64 -17.75 -32.40
CA LEU A 18 -14.60 -16.87 -32.93
C LEU A 18 -14.81 -15.40 -32.50
N ARG A 19 -16.07 -14.95 -32.42
CA ARG A 19 -16.41 -13.56 -32.09
C ARG A 19 -16.57 -13.30 -30.59
N PHE A 20 -17.08 -14.28 -29.87
CA PHE A 20 -17.50 -14.17 -28.47
C PHE A 20 -16.93 -15.28 -27.59
N GLY A 21 -16.25 -16.27 -28.18
CA GLY A 21 -15.76 -17.44 -27.45
C GLY A 21 -14.57 -17.15 -26.54
N GLU A 22 -14.42 -18.05 -25.58
CA GLU A 22 -13.63 -17.85 -24.38
C GLU A 22 -12.12 -17.99 -24.55
N ALA A 23 -11.62 -18.37 -25.73
CA ALA A 23 -10.17 -18.56 -25.94
C ALA A 23 -9.36 -17.27 -25.69
N HIS A 24 -9.90 -16.11 -26.12
CA HIS A 24 -9.33 -14.80 -25.74
C HIS A 24 -9.73 -14.40 -24.31
N SER A 25 -10.85 -14.89 -23.80
CA SER A 25 -11.36 -14.59 -22.46
C SER A 25 -10.48 -15.19 -21.35
N LEU A 26 -10.06 -16.46 -21.50
CA LEU A 26 -9.25 -17.17 -20.51
C LEU A 26 -7.87 -16.53 -20.33
N GLN A 27 -7.17 -16.23 -21.43
CA GLN A 27 -5.87 -15.56 -21.39
C GLN A 27 -5.97 -14.15 -20.78
N ASN A 28 -7.07 -13.43 -21.07
CA ASN A 28 -7.34 -12.14 -20.46
C ASN A 28 -7.57 -12.27 -18.95
N TYR A 29 -8.30 -13.28 -18.48
CA TYR A 29 -8.51 -13.53 -17.06
C TYR A 29 -7.23 -13.96 -16.34
N TYR A 30 -6.40 -14.80 -16.97
CA TYR A 30 -5.06 -15.11 -16.44
C TYR A 30 -4.24 -13.85 -16.25
N THR A 31 -4.16 -13.00 -17.27
CA THR A 31 -3.41 -11.74 -17.23
C THR A 31 -3.96 -10.80 -16.16
N GLN A 32 -5.29 -10.67 -16.06
CA GLN A 32 -5.93 -9.88 -15.02
C GLN A 32 -5.62 -10.42 -13.62
N PHE A 33 -5.70 -11.73 -13.42
CA PHE A 33 -5.42 -12.38 -12.14
C PHE A 33 -3.97 -12.16 -11.71
N THR A 34 -2.99 -12.46 -12.57
CA THR A 34 -1.55 -12.35 -12.24
C THR A 34 -1.12 -10.90 -11.99
N ASN A 35 -1.75 -9.94 -12.66
CA ASN A 35 -1.48 -8.52 -12.51
C ASN A 35 -2.32 -7.85 -11.43
N ARG A 36 -3.28 -8.56 -10.81
CA ARG A 36 -4.12 -8.01 -9.76
C ARG A 36 -3.27 -7.65 -8.54
N ARG A 37 -3.22 -6.36 -8.22
CA ARG A 37 -2.58 -5.79 -7.01
C ARG A 37 -3.59 -4.96 -6.24
N GLN A 38 -3.50 -4.94 -4.91
CA GLN A 38 -4.37 -4.09 -4.09
C GLN A 38 -4.09 -2.61 -4.41
N LYS A 39 -5.14 -1.85 -4.76
CA LYS A 39 -5.02 -0.41 -5.05
C LYS A 39 -4.91 0.41 -3.76
N PHE A 40 -4.39 1.63 -3.86
CA PHE A 40 -4.37 2.56 -2.73
C PHE A 40 -5.81 2.85 -2.25
N GLY A 41 -6.05 2.71 -0.95
CA GLY A 41 -7.37 2.90 -0.35
C GLY A 41 -8.39 1.78 -0.63
N GLU A 42 -8.00 0.73 -1.35
CA GLU A 42 -8.89 -0.40 -1.62
C GLU A 42 -9.10 -1.25 -0.36
N ASN A 43 -10.36 -1.50 -0.03
CA ASN A 43 -10.72 -2.33 1.11
C ASN A 43 -10.24 -3.78 0.91
N ILE A 44 -9.65 -4.37 1.96
CA ILE A 44 -9.11 -5.74 1.94
C ILE A 44 -10.16 -6.78 1.52
N ALA A 45 -11.42 -6.63 1.95
CA ALA A 45 -12.50 -7.54 1.59
C ALA A 45 -12.81 -7.46 0.09
N ALA A 46 -12.95 -6.24 -0.45
CA ALA A 46 -13.23 -6.03 -1.86
C ALA A 46 -12.10 -6.57 -2.74
N PHE A 47 -10.85 -6.30 -2.34
CA PHE A 47 -9.67 -6.87 -2.98
C PHE A 47 -9.68 -8.41 -2.98
N GLY A 48 -9.98 -9.03 -1.83
CA GLY A 48 -10.08 -10.48 -1.70
C GLY A 48 -11.16 -11.09 -2.61
N SER A 49 -12.36 -10.50 -2.63
CA SER A 49 -13.46 -10.94 -3.48
C SER A 49 -13.11 -10.88 -4.97
N ASP A 50 -12.46 -9.80 -5.41
CA ASP A 50 -12.00 -9.66 -6.79
C ASP A 50 -10.95 -10.72 -7.16
N VAL A 51 -9.99 -10.99 -6.27
CA VAL A 51 -8.97 -12.02 -6.47
C VAL A 51 -9.62 -13.41 -6.58
N GLU A 52 -10.62 -13.70 -5.74
CA GLU A 52 -11.38 -14.94 -5.79
C GLU A 52 -12.12 -15.11 -7.13
N MET A 53 -12.83 -14.06 -7.54
CA MET A 53 -13.57 -14.04 -8.81
C MET A 53 -12.63 -14.25 -9.99
N LEU A 54 -11.52 -13.52 -10.06
CA LEU A 54 -10.52 -13.67 -11.11
C LEU A 54 -9.89 -15.06 -11.11
N ALA A 55 -9.67 -15.68 -9.95
CA ALA A 55 -9.17 -17.05 -9.87
C ALA A 55 -10.15 -18.04 -10.50
N ARG A 56 -11.47 -17.91 -10.23
CA ARG A 56 -12.53 -18.74 -10.83
C ARG A 56 -12.56 -18.63 -12.35
N LEU A 57 -12.41 -17.41 -12.86
CA LEU A 57 -12.44 -17.15 -14.30
C LEU A 57 -11.14 -17.56 -15.00
N ALA A 58 -9.99 -17.40 -14.33
CA ALA A 58 -8.69 -17.78 -14.86
C ALA A 58 -8.46 -19.30 -14.83
N TYR A 59 -8.89 -19.99 -13.77
CA TYR A 59 -8.64 -21.42 -13.57
C TYR A 59 -9.94 -22.24 -13.43
N PRO A 60 -10.81 -22.28 -14.47
CA PRO A 60 -12.08 -23.02 -14.41
C PRO A 60 -11.87 -24.54 -14.31
N GLU A 61 -10.80 -25.06 -14.91
CA GLU A 61 -10.43 -26.49 -14.91
C GLU A 61 -9.81 -26.96 -13.58
N CYS A 62 -9.45 -26.02 -12.70
CA CYS A 62 -8.73 -26.34 -11.47
C CYS A 62 -9.72 -26.65 -10.32
N PRO A 63 -9.51 -27.72 -9.54
CA PRO A 63 -10.35 -28.02 -8.38
C PRO A 63 -10.40 -26.86 -7.39
N ASP A 64 -11.56 -26.65 -6.74
CA ASP A 64 -11.81 -25.52 -5.85
C ASP A 64 -10.72 -25.32 -4.78
N LEU A 65 -10.24 -26.42 -4.18
CA LEU A 65 -9.18 -26.38 -3.17
C LEU A 65 -7.85 -25.84 -3.72
N MET A 66 -7.48 -26.21 -4.94
CA MET A 66 -6.26 -25.72 -5.58
C MET A 66 -6.41 -24.27 -6.02
N ARG A 67 -7.60 -23.92 -6.53
CA ARG A 67 -7.93 -22.55 -6.88
C ARG A 67 -7.94 -21.61 -5.67
N ASP A 68 -8.41 -22.07 -4.51
CA ASP A 68 -8.34 -21.32 -3.24
C ASP A 68 -6.89 -21.06 -2.81
N LYS A 69 -5.99 -22.06 -2.94
CA LYS A 69 -4.56 -21.88 -2.67
C LYS A 69 -3.92 -20.87 -3.63
N ILE A 70 -4.24 -20.95 -4.92
CA ILE A 70 -3.75 -20.02 -5.95
C ILE A 70 -4.23 -18.59 -5.62
N ALA A 71 -5.51 -18.43 -5.33
CA ALA A 71 -6.10 -17.14 -4.95
C ALA A 71 -5.49 -16.58 -3.66
N CYS A 72 -5.31 -17.43 -2.63
CA CYS A 72 -4.66 -17.07 -1.38
C CYS A 72 -3.22 -16.59 -1.58
N ALA A 73 -2.43 -17.31 -2.38
CA ALA A 73 -1.05 -16.92 -2.69
C ALA A 73 -0.99 -15.57 -3.44
N GLN A 74 -1.89 -15.38 -4.42
CA GLN A 74 -1.98 -14.13 -5.16
C GLN A 74 -2.39 -12.98 -4.25
N PHE A 75 -3.40 -13.17 -3.41
CA PHE A 75 -3.87 -12.19 -2.43
C PHE A 75 -2.73 -11.75 -1.52
N VAL A 76 -2.07 -12.68 -0.81
CA VAL A 76 -1.01 -12.37 0.15
C VAL A 76 0.18 -11.67 -0.54
N SER A 77 0.60 -12.13 -1.71
CA SER A 77 1.73 -11.53 -2.43
C SER A 77 1.44 -10.13 -2.99
N SER A 78 0.16 -9.80 -3.16
CA SER A 78 -0.31 -8.60 -3.86
C SER A 78 -0.95 -7.53 -2.97
N LEU A 79 -0.96 -7.75 -1.66
CA LEU A 79 -1.34 -6.75 -0.65
C LEU A 79 -0.44 -5.51 -0.72
N SER A 80 -1.03 -4.34 -0.49
CA SER A 80 -0.31 -3.05 -0.50
C SER A 80 0.44 -2.77 0.80
N ASP A 81 -0.12 -3.16 1.95
CA ASP A 81 0.54 -3.01 3.25
C ASP A 81 1.61 -4.10 3.44
N SER A 82 2.87 -3.67 3.48
CA SER A 82 4.04 -4.55 3.61
C SER A 82 4.13 -5.28 4.96
N PHE A 83 3.58 -4.70 6.03
CA PHE A 83 3.53 -5.32 7.36
C PHE A 83 2.47 -6.41 7.38
N VAL A 84 1.25 -6.11 6.91
CA VAL A 84 0.18 -7.10 6.78
C VAL A 84 0.65 -8.26 5.90
N LYS A 85 1.18 -7.97 4.71
CA LYS A 85 1.75 -8.99 3.80
C LYS A 85 2.74 -9.91 4.52
N ARG A 86 3.70 -9.35 5.26
CA ARG A 86 4.73 -10.14 5.95
C ARG A 86 4.17 -10.98 7.07
N ALA A 87 3.21 -10.45 7.84
CA ALA A 87 2.54 -11.19 8.90
C ALA A 87 1.85 -12.46 8.35
N LEU A 88 1.08 -12.32 7.27
CA LEU A 88 0.41 -13.47 6.64
C LEU A 88 1.39 -14.48 6.03
N GLN A 89 2.50 -14.00 5.43
CA GLN A 89 3.53 -14.89 4.89
C GLN A 89 4.19 -15.75 5.98
N MET A 90 4.44 -15.18 7.16
CA MET A 90 5.02 -15.92 8.30
C MET A 90 4.03 -16.90 8.93
N GLU A 91 2.74 -16.56 8.96
CA GLU A 91 1.68 -17.46 9.48
C GLU A 91 1.46 -18.69 8.57
N GLY A 92 1.79 -18.59 7.27
CA GLY A 92 1.66 -19.71 6.35
C GLY A 92 0.20 -20.03 5.99
N VAL A 93 -0.66 -19.00 5.89
CA VAL A 93 -2.07 -19.17 5.54
C VAL A 93 -2.25 -19.79 4.15
N THR A 94 -3.15 -20.78 4.04
CA THR A 94 -3.39 -21.51 2.78
C THR A 94 -4.81 -21.38 2.25
N SER A 95 -5.70 -20.66 2.94
CA SER A 95 -7.07 -20.42 2.49
C SER A 95 -7.34 -18.93 2.35
N LEU A 96 -7.96 -18.53 1.24
CA LEU A 96 -8.21 -17.12 0.94
C LEU A 96 -9.10 -16.48 2.00
N ARG A 97 -10.15 -17.18 2.45
CA ARG A 97 -11.06 -16.68 3.48
C ARG A 97 -10.32 -16.34 4.78
N ILE A 98 -9.48 -17.27 5.24
CA ILE A 98 -8.67 -17.09 6.46
C ILE A 98 -7.70 -15.92 6.26
N ALA A 99 -7.06 -15.83 5.09
CA ALA A 99 -6.16 -14.72 4.79
C ALA A 99 -6.87 -13.36 4.85
N ILE A 100 -8.09 -13.23 4.31
CA ILE A 100 -8.87 -11.97 4.37
C ILE A 100 -9.21 -11.61 5.82
N GLU A 101 -9.67 -12.58 6.63
CA GLU A 101 -10.01 -12.36 8.05
C GLU A 101 -8.79 -11.93 8.86
N ARG A 102 -7.65 -12.62 8.68
CA ARG A 102 -6.37 -12.28 9.33
C ARG A 102 -5.86 -10.91 8.90
N ALA A 103 -5.90 -10.60 7.60
CA ALA A 103 -5.44 -9.32 7.08
C ALA A 103 -6.24 -8.15 7.66
N LYS A 104 -7.57 -8.28 7.80
CA LYS A 104 -8.40 -7.30 8.49
C LYS A 104 -8.00 -7.13 9.96
N ALA A 105 -7.78 -8.24 10.68
CA ALA A 105 -7.39 -8.18 12.09
C ALA A 105 -6.03 -7.49 12.28
N VAL A 106 -5.03 -7.82 11.44
CA VAL A 106 -3.71 -7.20 11.50
C VAL A 106 -3.79 -5.70 11.17
N GLN A 107 -4.59 -5.31 10.18
CA GLN A 107 -4.79 -3.91 9.82
C GLN A 107 -5.41 -3.10 10.98
N LEU A 108 -6.38 -3.68 11.70
CA LEU A 108 -6.98 -3.03 12.87
C LEU A 108 -5.97 -2.87 14.00
N ILE A 109 -5.19 -3.91 14.30
CA ILE A 109 -4.15 -3.86 15.34
C ILE A 109 -3.14 -2.75 15.01
N GLN A 110 -2.69 -2.67 13.76
CA GLN A 110 -1.80 -1.60 13.31
C GLN A 110 -2.42 -0.20 13.49
N GLY A 111 -3.68 0.01 13.07
CA GLY A 111 -4.38 1.29 13.22
C GLY A 111 -4.45 1.76 14.69
N THR A 112 -4.77 0.85 15.62
CA THR A 112 -4.86 1.18 17.05
C THR A 112 -3.52 1.60 17.68
N CYS A 113 -2.39 1.17 17.12
CA CYS A 113 -1.06 1.52 17.63
C CYS A 113 -0.58 2.90 17.16
N PHE A 114 -1.06 3.41 16.02
CA PHE A 114 -0.55 4.64 15.39
C PHE A 114 -1.49 5.85 15.54
N GLU A 115 -2.79 5.65 15.79
CA GLU A 115 -3.75 6.76 15.86
C GLU A 115 -3.83 7.47 17.22
N ASN A 116 -3.32 6.86 18.30
CA ASN A 116 -3.34 7.46 19.66
C ASN A 116 -2.40 8.68 19.85
N ASN A 117 -1.72 9.16 18.81
CA ASN A 117 -0.78 10.29 18.89
C ASN A 117 -1.20 11.56 18.11
N LYS A 118 -2.41 11.61 17.52
CA LYS A 118 -2.84 12.76 16.70
C LYS A 118 -3.86 13.71 17.33
N GLU A 119 -4.42 13.41 18.51
CA GLU A 119 -5.51 14.22 19.08
C GLU A 119 -5.14 15.22 20.19
N GLU A 120 -3.86 15.34 20.60
CA GLU A 120 -3.45 16.29 21.66
C GLU A 120 -2.55 17.46 21.21
N ASN A 121 -2.68 18.00 19.99
CA ASN A 121 -1.95 19.23 19.63
C ASN A 121 -2.78 20.23 18.84
N ASN A 122 -3.91 20.68 19.42
CA ASN A 122 -4.68 21.78 18.83
C ASN A 122 -5.14 22.82 19.86
N LYS A 123 -4.21 23.39 20.64
CA LYS A 123 -4.33 24.72 21.26
C LYS A 123 -2.95 25.37 21.45
N VAL A 124 -2.42 26.04 20.43
CA VAL A 124 -1.43 27.11 20.64
C VAL A 124 -2.03 28.41 20.13
N ASN A 125 -2.65 29.13 21.06
CA ASN A 125 -2.96 30.55 20.89
C ASN A 125 -1.77 31.36 21.41
N LYS A 126 -1.39 32.39 20.64
CA LYS A 126 -0.25 33.27 20.91
C LYS A 126 -0.57 34.23 22.07
N ASN A 127 0.38 34.37 23.00
CA ASN A 127 0.91 35.63 23.59
C ASN A 127 1.21 35.50 25.09
N GLY A 128 2.40 35.96 25.48
CA GLY A 128 2.71 36.35 26.86
C GLY A 128 3.98 35.71 27.42
N ASN A 129 5.07 36.48 27.41
CA ASN A 129 6.28 36.21 28.19
C ASN A 129 5.96 36.16 29.70
N PHE A 130 6.46 35.16 30.45
CA PHE A 130 7.15 35.37 31.73
C PHE A 130 7.80 34.07 32.24
N PHE A 131 8.92 34.23 32.92
CA PHE A 131 9.79 33.20 33.51
C PHE A 131 9.09 32.36 34.59
N GLU A 132 9.41 31.05 34.70
CA GLU A 132 10.25 30.52 35.80
C GLU A 132 10.58 29.02 35.66
N ASN A 133 11.73 28.67 36.24
CA ASN A 133 12.45 27.41 36.15
C ASN A 133 11.89 26.31 37.06
N LYS A 134 12.01 25.02 36.68
CA LYS A 134 12.93 24.06 37.36
C LYS A 134 12.91 22.64 36.77
N SER A 135 14.11 22.25 36.32
CA SER A 135 14.76 20.94 36.46
C SER A 135 14.07 19.67 35.92
N GLY A 136 14.45 19.32 34.69
CA GLY A 136 14.42 17.96 34.15
C GLY A 136 15.44 17.84 33.01
N VAL A 137 16.63 17.32 33.35
CA VAL A 137 17.80 16.95 32.52
C VAL A 137 17.61 17.12 31.00
N LYS A 138 18.16 18.20 30.43
CA LYS A 138 18.35 18.36 28.98
C LYS A 138 19.82 18.11 28.65
N VAL A 139 20.06 17.04 27.91
CA VAL A 139 21.33 16.76 27.23
C VAL A 139 21.69 18.00 26.40
N GLY A 140 22.84 18.59 26.70
CA GLY A 140 23.24 19.91 26.23
C GLY A 140 23.42 19.94 24.72
N ASN A 141 22.57 20.71 24.03
CA ASN A 141 22.84 21.14 22.66
C ASN A 141 23.58 22.48 22.76
N LYS A 142 24.89 22.43 22.99
CA LYS A 142 25.74 23.63 22.93
C LYS A 142 25.66 24.18 21.51
N ARG A 143 25.05 25.36 21.34
CA ARG A 143 25.10 26.10 20.08
C ARG A 143 26.50 26.70 19.97
N GLU A 144 27.45 25.86 19.55
CA GLU A 144 28.83 26.23 19.28
C GLU A 144 29.00 26.52 17.79
N CYS A 145 29.68 27.61 17.48
CA CYS A 145 30.01 27.99 16.12
C CYS A 145 31.12 27.06 15.59
N TRP A 146 30.87 26.37 14.49
CA TRP A 146 31.86 25.45 13.90
C TRP A 146 33.03 26.16 13.17
N GLU A 147 33.01 27.48 13.10
CA GLU A 147 34.06 28.28 12.45
C GLU A 147 35.03 28.91 13.47
N CYS A 148 34.54 29.34 14.64
CA CYS A 148 35.38 29.93 15.70
C CYS A 148 35.39 29.16 17.02
N GLY A 149 34.58 28.11 17.15
CA GLY A 149 34.46 27.28 18.37
C GLY A 149 33.79 27.96 19.56
N LYS A 150 33.33 29.22 19.43
CA LYS A 150 32.67 29.96 20.51
C LYS A 150 31.21 29.57 20.63
N GLU A 151 30.71 29.50 21.85
CA GLU A 151 29.31 29.21 22.17
C GLU A 151 28.45 30.49 22.06
N GLY A 152 27.19 30.35 21.64
CA GLY A 152 26.21 31.45 21.62
C GLY A 152 25.73 31.90 20.24
N HIS A 153 26.33 31.40 19.16
CA HIS A 153 25.90 31.65 17.78
C HIS A 153 26.24 30.45 16.88
N PHE A 154 25.58 30.35 15.72
CA PHE A 154 25.96 29.37 14.69
C PHE A 154 26.91 29.99 13.66
N ARG A 155 27.58 29.16 12.85
CA ARG A 155 28.51 29.61 11.80
C ARG A 155 27.98 30.76 10.93
N SER A 156 26.69 30.74 10.61
CA SER A 156 26.01 31.77 9.82
C SER A 156 26.04 33.18 10.42
N GLU A 157 26.21 33.28 11.73
CA GLU A 157 26.17 34.50 12.53
C GLU A 157 27.54 34.83 13.13
N CYS A 158 28.60 34.19 12.64
CA CYS A 158 29.95 34.36 13.18
C CYS A 158 30.47 35.78 12.88
N PRO A 159 30.79 36.60 13.90
CA PRO A 159 31.29 37.95 13.71
C PRO A 159 32.70 37.98 13.07
N ASP A 160 33.43 36.87 13.17
CA ASP A 160 34.77 36.70 12.60
C ASP A 160 34.73 36.26 11.11
N ARG A 161 33.55 36.27 10.47
CA ARG A 161 33.37 35.83 9.08
C ARG A 161 33.95 36.88 8.12
N THR A 162 35.24 36.79 7.80
CA THR A 162 35.89 37.58 6.76
C THR A 162 35.37 37.17 5.38
N GLY A 163 34.36 37.89 4.92
CA GLY A 163 33.83 37.90 3.57
C GLY A 163 33.17 39.24 3.28
N ALA A 164 33.85 40.33 3.67
CA ALA A 164 33.53 41.68 3.25
C ALA A 164 34.45 42.03 2.08
N GLU A 165 33.99 41.82 0.85
CA GLU A 165 34.48 42.57 -0.30
C GLU A 165 33.30 43.32 -0.89
N ASN A 166 33.33 44.63 -0.66
CA ASN A 166 32.52 45.63 -1.33
C ASN A 166 32.82 45.61 -2.82
N ILE A 167 31.80 45.70 -3.67
CA ILE A 167 31.94 46.18 -5.05
C ILE A 167 31.18 47.50 -5.10
N ASP A 168 31.94 48.58 -5.31
CA ASP A 168 31.44 49.89 -5.75
C ASP A 168 30.83 49.80 -7.17
#